data_AF-A0A7S7FZR4-F1
#
_entry.id   AF-A0A7S7FZR4-F1
#
_cell.length_a   1.000
_cell.length_b   1.000
_cell.length_c   1.000
_cell.angle_alpha   90.00
_cell.angle_beta   90.00
_cell.angle_gamma   90.00
#
_symmetry.space_group_name_H-M   'P 1'
#
loop_
_entity.id
_entity.type
_entity.pdbx_description
1 polymer ?
#
loop_
_entity_poly.entity_id
_entity_poly.type
_entity_poly.pdbx_seq_one_letter_code
_entity_poly.pdbx_strand_id
1 'polypeptide(L)' 'MNTYRFSKGFIRAEVVNYNEIIKYSNINQIKEKGKLRSEGKNYIVQDGDIINFKFRV' A
#
# COMPACT_ATOMS: atom_id res chain seq x y z
N MET A 1 8.61 21.21 15.99
CA MET A 1 8.94 20.00 15.19
C MET A 1 7.76 19.76 14.25
N ASN A 2 7.84 20.24 13.00
CA ASN A 2 6.70 20.30 12.06
C ASN A 2 6.46 18.97 11.34
N THR A 3 5.34 18.30 11.63
CA THR A 3 4.87 17.04 11.03
C THR A 3 4.26 17.18 9.62
N TYR A 4 4.47 18.30 8.91
CA TYR A 4 3.72 18.72 7.72
C TYR A 4 4.22 18.22 6.34
N ARG A 5 5.09 17.20 6.26
CA ARG A 5 5.70 16.79 4.97
C ARG A 5 5.03 15.62 4.25
N PHE A 6 4.18 14.82 4.90
CA PHE A 6 3.57 13.63 4.27
C PHE A 6 2.11 13.82 3.84
N SER A 7 1.42 14.88 4.28
CA SER A 7 0.00 15.12 3.98
C SER A 7 -0.25 15.86 2.66
N LYS A 8 0.74 16.61 2.17
CA LYS A 8 0.70 17.30 0.87
C LYS A 8 1.20 16.35 -0.22
N GLY A 9 0.31 15.93 -1.12
CA GLY A 9 0.67 15.14 -2.30
C GLY A 9 0.39 13.64 -2.24
N PHE A 10 -0.13 13.09 -1.13
CA PHE A 10 -0.59 11.70 -1.12
C PHE A 10 -1.74 11.50 -2.12
N ILE A 11 -1.57 10.53 -3.03
CA ILE A 11 -2.59 10.11 -3.99
C ILE A 11 -3.31 8.89 -3.46
N ARG A 12 -2.57 7.82 -3.18
CA ARG A 12 -3.09 6.52 -2.71
C ARG A 12 -1.97 5.63 -2.15
N ALA A 13 -2.35 4.62 -1.39
CA ALA A 13 -1.46 3.56 -0.91
C ALA A 13 -1.85 2.24 -1.57
N GLU A 14 -0.90 1.54 -2.18
CA GLU A 14 -1.11 0.17 -2.65
C GLU A 14 -0.72 -0.78 -1.51
N VAL A 15 -1.69 -1.53 -0.99
CA VAL A 15 -1.54 -2.38 0.21
C VAL A 15 -1.70 -3.84 -0.17
N VAL A 16 -0.77 -4.67 0.31
CA VAL A 16 -0.82 -6.12 0.18
C VAL A 16 -0.33 -6.75 1.49
N ASN A 17 -0.98 -7.84 1.92
CA ASN A 17 -0.55 -8.53 3.12
C ASN A 17 0.69 -9.41 2.84
N TYR A 18 1.60 -9.49 3.80
CA TYR A 18 2.81 -10.30 3.73
C TYR A 18 2.54 -11.77 3.37
N ASN A 19 1.46 -12.36 3.90
CA ASN A 19 1.08 -13.73 3.60
C ASN A 19 0.77 -13.94 2.11
N GLU A 20 0.17 -12.94 1.45
CA GLU A 20 -0.10 -12.99 0.01
C GLU A 20 1.21 -12.84 -0.78
N ILE A 21 2.18 -12.04 -0.30
CA ILE A 21 3.51 -11.96 -0.89
C ILE A 21 4.29 -13.26 -0.77
N ILE A 22 4.23 -13.96 0.36
CA ILE A 22 4.88 -15.28 0.47
C ILE A 22 4.20 -16.29 -0.46
N LYS A 23 2.87 -16.23 -0.53
CA LYS A 23 2.06 -17.18 -1.32
C LYS A 23 2.25 -16.99 -2.83
N TYR A 24 2.49 -15.77 -3.28
CA TYR A 24 2.66 -15.44 -4.69
C TYR A 24 4.06 -14.90 -4.94
N SER A 25 4.85 -15.63 -5.73
CA SER A 25 6.26 -15.28 -5.96
C SER A 25 6.47 -13.92 -6.65
N ASN A 26 5.43 -13.39 -7.33
CA ASN A 26 5.52 -12.14 -8.09
C ASN A 26 4.34 -11.20 -7.83
N ILE A 27 4.62 -9.89 -7.76
CA ILE A 27 3.62 -8.81 -7.59
C ILE A 27 2.56 -8.82 -8.71
N ASN A 28 2.95 -9.18 -9.94
CA ASN A 28 2.00 -9.29 -11.06
C ASN A 28 0.91 -10.33 -10.79
N GLN A 29 1.26 -11.48 -10.22
CA GLN A 29 0.28 -12.50 -9.86
C GLN A 29 -0.65 -12.03 -8.74
N ILE A 30 -0.12 -11.30 -7.75
CA ILE A 30 -0.92 -10.69 -6.66
C ILE A 30 -1.93 -9.70 -7.24
N LYS A 31 -1.51 -8.89 -8.22
CA LYS A 31 -2.36 -7.93 -8.92
C LYS A 31 -3.45 -8.63 -9.75
N GLU A 32 -3.09 -9.67 -10.52
CA GLU A 32 -4.03 -10.47 -11.31
C GLU A 32 -5.06 -11.20 -10.44
N LYS A 33 -4.64 -11.65 -9.25
CA LYS A 33 -5.53 -12.28 -8.26
C LYS A 33 -6.39 -11.27 -7.48
N GLY A 34 -6.26 -9.97 -7.75
CA GLY A 34 -7.02 -8.91 -7.08
C GLY A 34 -6.66 -8.72 -5.61
N LYS A 35 -5.47 -9.15 -5.20
CA LYS A 35 -4.98 -9.10 -3.81
C LYS A 35 -4.24 -7.82 -3.47
N LEU A 36 -3.82 -7.07 -4.49
CA LEU A 36 -3.24 -5.73 -4.33
C LEU A 36 -4.38 -4.71 -4.21
N ARG A 37 -4.56 -4.16 -3.01
CA ARG A 37 -5.61 -3.18 -2.71
C ARG A 37 -5.09 -1.76 -2.89
N SER A 38 -5.95 -0.84 -3.32
CA SER A 38 -5.65 0.59 -3.37
C SER A 38 -6.45 1.30 -2.30
N GLU A 39 -5.73 1.81 -1.29
CA GLU A 39 -6.28 2.36 -0.07
C GLU A 39 -6.05 3.87 0.02
N GLY A 40 -7.02 4.56 0.63
CA GLY A 40 -7.01 6.01 0.82
C GLY A 40 -6.37 6.44 2.14
N LYS A 41 -6.45 7.75 2.44
CA LYS A 41 -5.86 8.35 3.65
C LYS A 41 -6.44 7.82 4.97
N ASN A 42 -7.64 7.24 4.93
CA ASN A 42 -8.37 6.77 6.11
C ASN A 42 -8.15 5.28 6.38
N TYR A 43 -7.31 4.60 5.58
CA TYR A 43 -7.01 3.19 5.80
C TYR A 43 -6.18 3.00 7.06
N ILE A 44 -6.65 2.11 7.93
CA ILE A 44 -5.94 1.71 9.14
C ILE A 44 -5.03 0.55 8.77
N VAL A 45 -3.73 0.82 8.81
CA VAL A 45 -2.68 -0.18 8.54
C VAL A 45 -2.80 -1.33 9.52
N GLN A 46 -2.76 -2.55 9.00
CA GLN A 46 -2.76 -3.78 9.80
C GLN A 46 -1.36 -4.36 9.88
N ASP A 47 -1.11 -5.16 10.91
CA ASP A 47 0.16 -5.87 11.04
C ASP A 47 0.39 -6.81 9.85
N GLY A 48 1.61 -6.82 9.34
CA GLY A 48 1.97 -7.55 8.14
C GLY A 48 1.51 -6.92 6.82
N ASP A 49 0.94 -5.71 6.82
CA ASP A 49 0.71 -4.98 5.56
C ASP A 49 2.02 -4.44 4.99
N ILE A 50 2.27 -4.77 3.72
CA ILE A 50 3.31 -4.18 2.89
C ILE A 50 2.65 -3.10 2.02
N ILE A 51 3.14 -1.87 2.15
CA ILE A 51 2.49 -0.69 1.57
C ILE A 51 3.44 0.05 0.64
N ASN A 52 2.96 0.33 -0.57
CA ASN A 52 3.61 1.20 -1.55
C ASN A 52 2.84 2.53 -1.66
N PHE A 53 3.43 3.60 -1.14
CA PHE A 53 2.80 4.92 -1.14
C PHE A 53 3.04 5.64 -2.48
N LYS A 54 1.96 6.10 -3.12
CA LYS A 54 2.02 6.92 -4.33
C LYS A 54 1.81 8.39 -3.97
N PHE A 55 2.83 9.21 -4.24
CA PHE A 55 2.77 10.65 -4.09
C PHE A 55 2.78 11.33 -5.46
N ARG A 56 2.06 12.45 -5.58
CA ARG A 56 2.24 13.40 -6.67
C ARG A 56 3.40 14.31 -6.29
N VAL A 57 4.45 14.29 -7.10
CA VAL A 57 5.55 15.26 -7.00
C VAL A 57 5.14 16.57 -7.67
#